data_AF-A0A1F8MBZ4-F1
#
_entry.id   AF-A0A1F8MBZ4-F1
#
_cell.length_a   1.000
_cell.length_b   1.000
_cell.length_c   1.000
_cell.angle_alpha   90.00
_cell.angle_beta   90.00
_cell.angle_gamma   90.00
#
_symmetry.space_group_name_H-M   'P 1'
#
loop_
_entity.id
_entity.type
_entity.pdbx_description
1 polymer ?
#
loop_
_entity_poly.entity_id
_entity_poly.type
_entity_poly.pdbx_seq_one_letter_code
_entity_poly.pdbx_strand_id
1 'polypeptide(L)'
;MSPVTDMRAVDINATGNIGEYRTELVDATSGAITRTLPAASASPYKTFTIKKVDASANEITIEGDGSDTIDGQANVVLSAQYEKVTVTCNSIAWYIVG
;
A
#
# COMPACT_ATOMS: atom_id res chain seq x y z
N MET A 1 -11.84 18.51 15.38
CA MET A 1 -11.26 18.37 14.03
C MET A 1 -9.87 17.79 14.20
N SER A 2 -9.66 16.53 13.83
CA SER A 2 -8.32 15.94 13.86
C SER A 2 -7.44 16.69 12.85
N PRO A 3 -6.20 17.07 13.18
CA PRO A 3 -5.33 17.79 12.25
C PRO A 3 -5.12 16.98 10.95
N VAL A 4 -5.04 17.67 9.81
CA VAL A 4 -4.86 17.08 8.48
C VAL A 4 -3.44 16.53 8.35
N THR A 5 -3.17 15.37 8.94
CA THR A 5 -1.96 14.55 8.68
C THR A 5 -2.12 13.71 7.41
N ASP A 6 -3.35 13.65 6.89
CA ASP A 6 -3.89 12.71 5.90
C ASP A 6 -3.51 13.06 4.44
N MET A 7 -2.57 13.99 4.20
CA MET A 7 -2.17 14.41 2.84
C MET A 7 -0.66 14.36 2.58
N ARG A 8 0.11 13.69 3.42
CA ARG A 8 1.57 13.64 3.28
C ARG A 8 2.01 12.28 2.72
N ALA A 9 3.01 12.32 1.84
CA ALA A 9 3.76 11.14 1.46
C ALA A 9 4.78 10.81 2.56
N VAL A 10 5.09 9.53 2.73
CA VAL A 10 6.16 9.05 3.60
C VAL A 10 7.09 8.14 2.81
N ASP A 11 8.40 8.26 3.07
CA ASP A 11 9.40 7.35 2.52
C ASP A 11 9.49 6.09 3.42
N ILE A 12 9.43 4.92 2.80
CA ILE A 12 9.45 3.62 3.47
C ILE A 12 10.57 2.77 2.87
N ASN A 13 11.37 2.13 3.72
CA ASN A 13 12.45 1.23 3.31
C ASN A 13 12.43 -0.09 4.10
N ALA A 14 11.26 -0.48 4.59
CA ALA A 14 11.07 -1.69 5.39
C ALA A 14 9.67 -2.30 5.21
N THR A 15 9.59 -3.62 5.40
CA THR A 15 8.34 -4.37 5.51
C THR A 15 7.51 -3.91 6.69
N GLY A 16 6.19 -3.91 6.54
CA GLY A 16 5.26 -3.62 7.63
C GLY A 16 3.89 -3.16 7.17
N ASN A 17 3.08 -2.72 8.14
CA ASN A 17 1.71 -2.27 7.88
C ASN A 17 1.70 -0.87 7.28
N ILE A 18 0.81 -0.64 6.33
CA ILE A 18 0.54 0.69 5.77
C ILE A 18 0.01 1.59 6.88
N GLY A 19 0.62 2.76 7.01
CA GLY A 19 0.36 3.71 8.08
C GLY A 19 -0.89 4.56 7.86
N GLU A 20 -0.98 5.66 8.61
CA GLU A 20 -2.05 6.66 8.46
C GLU A 20 -1.90 7.53 7.20
N TYR A 21 -0.77 7.46 6.52
CA TYR A 21 -0.48 8.28 5.35
C TYR A 21 -1.14 7.72 4.08
N ARG A 22 -1.77 8.59 3.29
CA ARG A 22 -2.40 8.19 2.01
C ARG A 22 -1.41 7.77 0.93
N THR A 23 -0.14 8.12 1.06
CA THR A 23 0.88 7.81 0.04
C THR A 23 2.16 7.31 0.69
N GLU A 24 2.62 6.14 0.27
CA GLU A 24 3.92 5.58 0.65
C GLU A 24 4.83 5.49 -0.59
N LEU A 25 6.01 6.11 -0.49
CA LEU A 25 7.09 6.01 -1.46
C LEU A 25 8.04 4.93 -0.95
N VAL A 26 8.04 3.78 -1.60
CA VAL A 26 8.71 2.58 -1.07
C VAL A 26 10.00 2.32 -1.85
N ASP A 27 11.10 2.23 -1.11
CA ASP A 27 12.45 1.93 -1.58
C ASP A 27 12.84 0.51 -1.14
N ALA A 28 12.85 -0.41 -2.11
CA ALA A 28 13.23 -1.81 -1.94
C ALA A 28 14.72 -2.06 -2.25
N THR A 29 15.58 -1.04 -2.29
CA THR A 29 17.02 -1.21 -2.62
C THR A 29 17.71 -2.23 -1.72
N SER A 30 17.33 -2.29 -0.44
CA SER A 30 17.93 -3.18 0.57
C SER A 30 17.34 -4.61 0.59
N GLY A 31 16.31 -4.89 -0.21
CA GLY A 31 15.62 -6.17 -0.27
C GLY A 31 14.15 -6.03 -0.61
N ALA A 32 13.49 -7.13 -0.98
CA ALA A 32 12.06 -7.15 -1.25
C ALA A 32 11.26 -6.71 0.00
N ILE A 33 10.21 -5.91 -0.22
CA ILE A 33 9.39 -5.31 0.85
C ILE A 33 7.95 -5.76 0.72
N THR A 34 7.33 -6.09 1.84
CA THR A 34 5.88 -6.32 1.91
C THR A 34 5.20 -5.18 2.67
N ARG A 35 4.13 -4.64 2.10
CA ARG A 35 3.26 -3.62 2.71
C ARG A 35 1.87 -4.19 2.92
N THR A 36 1.50 -4.41 4.18
CA THR A 36 0.20 -4.98 4.55
C THR A 36 -0.82 -3.86 4.72
N LEU A 37 -1.92 -3.91 3.98
CA LEU A 37 -3.05 -2.99 4.17
C LEU A 37 -3.66 -3.19 5.55
N PRO A 38 -4.21 -2.15 6.19
CA PRO A 38 -5.02 -2.35 7.39
C PRO A 38 -6.28 -3.17 7.07
N ALA A 39 -6.85 -3.82 8.09
CA ALA A 39 -8.14 -4.51 7.97
C ALA A 39 -9.18 -3.64 7.25
N ALA A 40 -9.79 -4.19 6.20
CA ALA A 40 -10.77 -3.51 5.36
C ALA A 40 -11.97 -3.07 6.20
N SER A 41 -12.44 -3.94 7.10
CA SER A 41 -13.53 -3.65 8.05
C SER A 41 -13.28 -2.46 8.97
N ALA A 42 -12.01 -2.19 9.30
CA ALA A 42 -11.58 -1.05 10.12
C ALA A 42 -11.16 0.18 9.28
N SER A 43 -11.24 0.09 7.96
CA SER A 43 -10.75 1.10 7.02
C SER A 43 -11.81 1.61 6.04
N PRO A 44 -13.06 1.85 6.46
CA PRO A 44 -14.12 2.28 5.55
C PRO A 44 -13.72 3.57 4.83
N TYR A 45 -13.85 3.58 3.50
CA TYR A 45 -13.59 4.74 2.63
C TYR A 45 -12.13 5.25 2.62
N LYS A 46 -11.18 4.49 3.20
CA LYS A 46 -9.76 4.84 3.10
C LYS A 46 -9.23 4.55 1.71
N THR A 47 -8.27 5.36 1.28
CA THR A 47 -7.58 5.21 0.01
C THR A 47 -6.07 5.37 0.23
N PHE A 48 -5.30 4.44 -0.30
CA PHE A 48 -3.84 4.43 -0.22
C PHE A 48 -3.22 4.34 -1.60
N THR A 49 -2.09 5.01 -1.79
CA THR A 49 -1.23 4.89 -2.96
C THR A 49 0.14 4.40 -2.51
N ILE A 50 0.60 3.31 -3.12
CA ILE A 50 1.92 2.75 -2.87
C ILE A 50 2.68 2.83 -4.18
N LYS A 51 3.89 3.40 -4.14
CA LYS A 51 4.73 3.59 -5.33
C LYS A 51 6.13 3.06 -5.07
N LYS A 52 6.62 2.19 -5.95
CA LYS A 52 8.03 1.81 -5.98
C LYS A 52 8.86 2.98 -6.49
N VAL A 53 9.85 3.44 -5.74
CA VAL A 53 10.68 4.60 -6.15
C VAL A 53 12.11 4.23 -6.55
N ASP A 54 12.58 3.06 -6.16
CA ASP A 54 13.92 2.57 -6.49
C ASP A 54 13.96 1.74 -7.78
N ALA A 55 15.16 1.56 -8.33
CA ALA A 55 15.42 0.85 -9.59
C ALA A 55 15.89 -0.59 -9.40
N SER A 56 15.93 -1.11 -8.18
CA SER A 56 16.37 -2.48 -7.93
C SER A 56 15.34 -3.49 -8.47
N ALA A 57 15.81 -4.72 -8.71
CA ALA A 57 14.95 -5.85 -9.09
C ALA A 57 14.13 -6.41 -7.90
N ASN A 58 14.28 -5.84 -6.70
CA ASN A 58 13.51 -6.24 -5.54
C ASN A 58 12.07 -5.74 -5.67
N GLU A 59 11.14 -6.68 -5.52
CA GLU A 59 9.71 -6.42 -5.62
C GLU A 59 9.15 -5.76 -4.36
N ILE A 60 8.06 -5.00 -4.53
CA ILE A 60 7.21 -4.55 -3.44
C ILE A 60 5.87 -5.26 -3.55
N THR A 61 5.52 -6.03 -2.52
CA THR A 61 4.25 -6.74 -2.43
C THR A 61 3.29 -5.98 -1.53
N ILE A 62 2.14 -5.58 -2.05
CA ILE A 62 1.03 -5.02 -1.28
C ILE A 62 0.05 -6.16 -1.00
N GLU A 63 -0.24 -6.45 0.26
CA GLU A 63 -1.12 -7.57 0.65
C GLU A 63 -2.29 -7.12 1.52
N GLY A 64 -3.38 -7.89 1.50
CA GLY A 64 -4.51 -7.70 2.42
C GLY A 64 -4.18 -8.17 3.85
N ASP A 65 -4.88 -7.63 4.84
CA ASP A 65 -4.79 -8.11 6.22
C ASP A 65 -5.56 -9.44 6.37
N GLY A 66 -4.87 -10.49 6.81
CA GLY A 66 -5.47 -11.81 6.99
C GLY A 66 -6.05 -12.39 5.69
N SER A 67 -7.38 -12.44 5.59
CA SER A 67 -8.09 -12.94 4.40
C SER A 67 -8.74 -11.84 3.56
N ASP A 68 -8.46 -10.57 3.87
CA ASP A 68 -8.90 -9.47 3.03
C ASP A 68 -8.30 -9.58 1.64
N THR A 69 -9.02 -9.10 0.64
CA THR A 69 -8.60 -9.18 -0.77
C THR A 69 -8.43 -7.79 -1.38
N ILE A 70 -7.58 -7.72 -2.39
CA ILE A 70 -7.35 -6.59 -3.29
C ILE A 70 -7.80 -7.03 -4.68
N ASP A 71 -8.95 -6.52 -5.15
CA ASP A 71 -9.62 -6.99 -6.38
C ASP A 71 -9.73 -8.53 -6.48
N GLY A 72 -10.12 -9.16 -5.37
CA GLY A 72 -10.29 -10.61 -5.27
C GLY A 72 -8.99 -11.41 -5.18
N GLN A 73 -7.82 -10.77 -5.19
CA GLN A 73 -6.52 -11.40 -4.95
C GLN A 73 -6.02 -11.14 -3.53
N ALA A 74 -5.13 -11.98 -3.02
CA ALA A 74 -4.53 -11.77 -1.70
C ALA A 74 -3.49 -10.62 -1.69
N ASN A 75 -2.85 -10.36 -2.83
CA ASN A 75 -1.82 -9.35 -2.98
C ASN A 75 -1.69 -8.80 -4.41
N VAL A 76 -0.96 -7.69 -4.53
CA VAL A 76 -0.53 -7.04 -5.77
C VAL A 76 0.97 -6.79 -5.67
N VAL A 77 1.71 -7.00 -6.75
CA VAL A 77 3.18 -6.81 -6.78
C VAL A 77 3.54 -5.64 -7.69
N LEU A 78 4.45 -4.78 -7.23
CA LEU A 78 5.12 -3.75 -8.02
C LEU A 78 6.57 -4.18 -8.28
N SER A 79 6.93 -4.32 -9.54
CA SER A 79 8.24 -4.84 -9.96
C SER A 79 9.09 -3.76 -10.65
N ALA A 80 8.45 -2.81 -11.33
CA ALA A 80 9.15 -1.77 -12.07
C ALA A 80 9.31 -0.48 -11.26
N GLN A 81 10.43 0.22 -11.48
CA GLN A 81 10.61 1.57 -10.93
C GLN A 81 9.45 2.48 -11.37
N TYR A 82 8.91 3.22 -10.40
CA TYR A 82 7.78 4.15 -10.57
C TYR A 82 6.43 3.53 -10.86
N GLU A 83 6.34 2.20 -10.88
CA GLU A 83 5.07 1.49 -10.80
C GLU A 83 4.37 1.85 -9.48
N LYS A 84 3.04 1.98 -9.54
CA LYS A 84 2.22 2.30 -8.37
C LYS A 84 0.91 1.56 -8.42
N VAL A 85 0.32 1.37 -7.24
CA VAL A 85 -1.07 0.94 -7.07
C VAL A 85 -1.79 1.88 -6.13
N THR A 86 -3.02 2.21 -6.47
CA THR A 86 -3.96 3.00 -5.70
C THR A 86 -5.13 2.10 -5.35
N VAL A 87 -5.38 1.89 -4.07
CA VAL A 87 -6.47 1.04 -3.59
C VAL A 87 -7.44 1.84 -2.75
N THR A 88 -8.73 1.54 -2.88
CA THR A 88 -9.81 2.13 -2.07
C THR A 88 -10.62 1.02 -1.38
N CYS A 89 -11.06 1.27 -0.15
CA CYS A 89 -11.78 0.30 0.66
C CYS A 89 -13.29 0.59 0.73
N ASN A 90 -14.11 -0.44 0.55
CA ASN A 90 -15.56 -0.38 0.72
C ASN A 90 -16.06 -0.93 2.08
N SER A 91 -15.16 -1.13 3.05
CA SER A 91 -15.38 -1.79 4.35
C SER A 91 -15.44 -3.33 4.33
N ILE A 92 -15.26 -3.97 3.16
CA ILE A 92 -15.27 -5.43 3.01
C ILE A 92 -13.99 -5.91 2.32
N ALA A 93 -13.57 -5.21 1.27
CA ALA A 93 -12.37 -5.52 0.50
C ALA A 93 -11.74 -4.24 -0.04
N TRP A 94 -10.55 -4.39 -0.62
CA TRP A 94 -9.80 -3.35 -1.31
C TRP A 94 -9.97 -3.49 -2.82
N TYR A 95 -10.06 -2.35 -3.51
CA TYR A 95 -10.26 -2.28 -4.96
C TYR A 95 -9.20 -1.41 -5.59
N ILE A 96 -8.60 -1.85 -6.70
CA ILE A 96 -7.60 -1.06 -7.42
C ILE A 96 -8.34 -0.02 -8.27
N VAL A 97 -7.89 1.23 -8.17
CA VAL A 97 -8.49 2.37 -8.90
C VAL A 97 -7.47 3.17 -9.70
N GLY A 98 -6.20 2.77 -9.71
CA GLY A 98 -5.16 3.31 -10.60
C GLY A 98 -3.76 3.23 -10.02
#